data_AF-A0A521W8I1-F1
#
_entry.id   AF-A0A521W8I1-F1
#
_cell.length_a   1.000
_cell.length_b   1.000
_cell.length_c   1.000
_cell.angle_alpha   90.00
_cell.angle_beta   90.00
_cell.angle_gamma   90.00
#
_symmetry.space_group_name_H-M   'P 1'
#
loop_
_entity.id
_entity.type
_entity.pdbx_description
1 polymer ?
#
loop_
_entity_poly.entity_id
_entity_poly.type
_entity_poly.pdbx_seq_one_letter_code
_entity_poly.pdbx_strand_id
1 'polypeptide(L)'
;MSANVSGLARQYDGADHEFPPSPVPPSPVLRPLDAWIRVYEECRAMGVAFDAFWYEAIAEGVCYFYRWLGHPRASVLVVFDEELVKHIECRKKDDAELSADEAAPIVAHVAQAFAKAGYSVAPSETFQ
;
A
#
# COMPACT_ATOMS: atom_id res chain seq x y z
N MET A 1 19.89 -14.69 -3.83
CA MET A 1 19.01 -15.20 -4.90
C MET A 1 18.12 -14.05 -5.31
N SER A 2 18.48 -13.33 -6.37
CA SER A 2 17.68 -12.22 -6.89
C SER A 2 16.54 -12.77 -7.72
N ALA A 3 15.31 -12.63 -7.23
CA ALA A 3 14.14 -12.88 -8.05
C ALA A 3 14.15 -11.87 -9.22
N ASN A 4 13.93 -12.41 -10.41
CA ASN A 4 13.97 -11.69 -11.67
C ASN A 4 12.79 -10.72 -11.76
N VAL A 5 12.98 -9.47 -11.34
CA VAL A 5 12.00 -8.37 -11.48
C VAL A 5 11.64 -8.12 -12.96
N SER A 6 12.43 -8.66 -13.90
CA SER A 6 12.31 -8.44 -15.34
C SER A 6 11.23 -9.28 -16.06
N GLY A 7 10.72 -10.35 -15.43
CA GLY A 7 9.79 -11.29 -16.08
C GLY A 7 8.32 -10.88 -16.01
N LEU A 8 7.88 -10.35 -14.87
CA LEU A 8 6.46 -10.01 -14.61
C LEU A 8 6.02 -8.72 -15.33
N ALA A 9 6.92 -7.74 -15.47
CA ALA A 9 6.65 -6.51 -16.20
C ALA A 9 6.36 -6.72 -17.70
N ARG A 10 6.69 -7.88 -18.27
CA ARG A 10 6.44 -8.21 -19.68
C ARG A 10 5.08 -8.84 -19.94
N GLN A 11 4.35 -9.27 -18.90
CA GLN A 11 3.11 -10.03 -19.07
C GLN A 11 1.85 -9.15 -18.96
N TYR A 12 1.94 -7.96 -18.37
CA TYR A 12 0.87 -6.97 -18.34
C TYR A 12 1.12 -5.95 -19.46
N ASP A 13 0.23 -5.90 -20.45
CA ASP A 13 0.44 -5.26 -21.76
C ASP A 13 0.48 -3.72 -21.77
N GLY A 14 0.60 -3.08 -20.60
CA GLY A 14 0.62 -1.62 -20.52
C GLY A 14 -0.74 -0.96 -20.74
N ALA A 15 -1.85 -1.71 -20.71
CA ALA A 15 -3.14 -1.10 -20.42
C ALA A 15 -3.08 -0.47 -19.02
N ASP A 16 -3.47 0.80 -18.93
CA ASP A 16 -3.77 1.49 -17.68
C ASP A 16 -4.95 0.76 -17.01
N HIS A 17 -4.65 -0.37 -16.36
CA HIS A 17 -5.61 -1.06 -15.52
C HIS A 17 -5.85 -0.16 -14.31
N GLU A 18 -6.95 0.58 -14.38
CA GLU A 18 -7.49 1.30 -13.24
C GLU A 18 -7.81 0.28 -12.14
N PHE A 19 -7.24 0.51 -10.97
CA PHE A 19 -7.61 -0.24 -9.79
C PHE A 19 -8.98 0.23 -9.29
N PRO A 20 -9.66 -0.58 -8.46
CA PRO A 20 -10.85 -0.11 -7.77
C PRO A 20 -10.59 1.23 -7.06
N PRO A 21 -11.58 2.13 -7.03
CA PRO A 21 -11.40 3.42 -6.38
C PRO A 21 -11.08 3.24 -4.90
N SER A 22 -10.08 3.98 -4.41
CA SER A 22 -9.74 3.97 -2.99
C SER A 22 -10.87 4.60 -2.15
N PRO A 23 -11.24 3.99 -1.01
CA PRO A 23 -12.22 4.56 -0.08
C PRO A 23 -11.68 5.79 0.65
N VAL A 24 -10.36 5.98 0.68
CA VAL A 24 -9.71 7.11 1.32
C VAL A 24 -9.25 8.11 0.24
N PRO A 25 -9.88 9.31 0.18
CA PRO A 25 -9.50 10.29 -0.81
C PRO A 25 -8.08 10.82 -0.56
N PRO A 26 -7.40 11.33 -1.62
CA PRO A 26 -6.08 11.90 -1.49
C PRO A 26 -6.04 13.07 -0.50
N SER A 27 -5.04 13.09 0.37
CA SER A 27 -4.76 14.16 1.34
C SER A 27 -3.36 14.77 1.10
N PRO A 28 -2.97 15.86 1.79
CA PRO A 28 -1.63 16.43 1.68
C PRO A 28 -0.50 15.45 2.02
N VAL A 29 -0.77 14.44 2.85
CA VAL A 29 0.24 13.47 3.34
C VAL A 29 0.01 12.04 2.89
N LEU A 30 -1.18 11.68 2.41
CA LEU A 30 -1.52 10.32 1.98
C LEU A 30 -2.13 10.37 0.57
N ARG A 31 -1.50 9.70 -0.40
CA ARG A 31 -1.97 9.66 -1.78
C ARG A 31 -2.27 8.21 -2.19
N PRO A 32 -3.49 7.85 -2.63
CA PRO A 32 -3.77 6.53 -3.18
C PRO A 32 -3.02 6.32 -4.48
N LEU A 33 -2.61 5.07 -4.74
CA LEU A 33 -2.07 4.63 -6.01
C LEU A 33 -3.14 3.76 -6.69
N ASP A 34 -3.95 4.43 -7.50
CA ASP A 34 -5.17 3.96 -8.16
C ASP A 34 -4.93 3.32 -9.55
N ALA A 35 -3.67 3.18 -9.96
CA ALA A 35 -3.31 2.58 -11.25
C ALA A 35 -2.03 1.77 -11.12
N TRP A 36 -1.96 0.68 -11.89
CA TRP A 36 -0.80 -0.21 -11.93
C TRP A 36 0.52 0.54 -12.12
N ILE A 37 0.57 1.44 -13.09
CA ILE A 37 1.80 2.19 -13.40
C ILE A 37 2.31 3.01 -12.21
N ARG A 38 1.41 3.57 -11.41
CA ARG A 38 1.76 4.37 -10.22
C ARG A 38 2.29 3.49 -9.09
N VAL A 39 1.70 2.31 -8.90
CA VAL A 39 2.20 1.30 -7.95
C VAL A 39 3.59 0.82 -8.38
N TYR A 40 3.76 0.46 -9.65
CA TYR A 40 5.04 0.04 -10.20
C TYR A 40 6.13 1.10 -10.03
N GLU A 41 5.84 2.36 -10.35
CA GLU A 41 6.76 3.48 -10.17
C GLU A 41 7.13 3.69 -8.70
N GLU A 42 6.16 3.58 -7.79
CA GLU A 42 6.40 3.67 -6.35
C GLU A 42 7.32 2.55 -5.86
N CYS A 43 7.00 1.30 -6.20
CA CYS A 43 7.78 0.14 -5.80
C CYS A 43 9.21 0.24 -6.34
N ARG A 44 9.38 0.67 -7.59
CA ARG A 44 10.70 0.94 -8.16
C ARG A 44 11.45 2.05 -7.42
N ALA A 45 10.77 3.15 -7.07
CA ALA A 45 11.39 4.27 -6.36
C ALA A 45 11.80 3.91 -4.93
N MET A 46 11.02 3.07 -4.27
CA MET A 46 11.23 2.65 -2.89
C MET A 46 12.03 1.35 -2.77
N GLY A 47 12.33 0.68 -3.89
CA GLY A 47 13.01 -0.62 -3.89
C GLY A 47 12.17 -1.77 -3.34
N VAL A 48 10.85 -1.58 -3.20
CA VAL A 48 9.91 -2.58 -2.67
C VAL A 48 9.64 -3.64 -3.75
N ALA A 49 9.73 -4.92 -3.38
CA ALA A 49 9.33 -5.99 -4.28
C ALA A 49 7.80 -6.01 -4.43
N PHE A 50 7.31 -5.88 -5.67
CA PHE A 50 5.89 -6.00 -5.98
C PHE A 50 5.70 -7.12 -7.00
N ASP A 51 4.91 -8.11 -6.64
CA ASP A 51 4.69 -9.32 -7.44
C ASP A 51 3.24 -9.43 -7.92
N ALA A 52 2.93 -10.53 -8.62
CA ALA A 52 1.60 -10.79 -9.17
C ALA A 52 0.53 -10.92 -8.07
N PHE A 53 0.90 -11.44 -6.89
CA PHE A 53 -0.05 -11.62 -5.80
C PHE A 53 -0.60 -10.27 -5.32
N TRP A 54 0.27 -9.27 -5.15
CA TRP A 54 -0.17 -7.94 -4.77
C TRP A 54 -0.98 -7.25 -5.87
N TYR A 55 -0.65 -7.48 -7.15
CA TYR A 55 -1.46 -6.95 -8.25
C TYR A 55 -2.89 -7.47 -8.21
N GLU A 56 -3.04 -8.80 -8.10
CA GLU A 56 -4.34 -9.48 -8.03
C GLU A 56 -5.14 -8.99 -6.82
N ALA A 57 -4.48 -8.88 -5.66
CA ALA A 57 -5.10 -8.38 -4.43
C ALA A 57 -5.63 -6.93 -4.56
N ILE A 58 -4.90 -6.03 -5.22
CA ILE A 58 -5.39 -4.67 -5.45
C ILE A 58 -6.54 -4.68 -6.47
N ALA A 59 -6.43 -5.46 -7.55
CA ALA A 59 -7.44 -5.56 -8.58
C ALA A 59 -8.78 -6.10 -8.05
N GLU A 60 -8.73 -7.03 -7.09
CA GLU A 60 -9.90 -7.56 -6.38
C GLU A 60 -10.45 -6.62 -5.29
N GLY A 61 -9.74 -5.54 -4.97
CA GLY A 61 -10.14 -4.58 -3.94
C GLY A 61 -9.95 -5.09 -2.51
N VAL A 62 -9.14 -6.14 -2.31
CA VAL A 62 -8.81 -6.69 -0.99
C VAL A 62 -7.59 -6.01 -0.35
N CYS A 63 -6.85 -5.21 -1.13
CA CYS A 63 -5.87 -4.27 -0.60
C CYS A 63 -5.80 -2.95 -1.40
N TYR A 64 -5.24 -1.91 -0.78
CA TYR A 64 -4.99 -0.61 -1.41
C TYR A 64 -3.56 -0.16 -1.09
N PHE A 65 -2.90 0.39 -2.10
CA PHE A 65 -1.56 0.96 -1.97
C PHE A 65 -1.62 2.48 -1.89
N TYR A 66 -0.81 3.05 -1.01
CA TYR A 66 -0.69 4.49 -0.83
C TYR A 66 0.77 4.92 -0.76
N ARG A 67 0.97 6.17 -1.14
CA ARG A 67 2.19 6.94 -0.94
C ARG A 67 2.00 7.85 0.26
N TRP A 68 2.77 7.65 1.33
CA TRP A 68 2.86 8.57 2.46
C TRP A 68 3.94 9.63 2.20
N LEU A 69 3.57 10.90 2.13
CA LEU A 69 4.46 12.03 1.81
C LEU A 69 5.05 12.72 3.05
N GLY A 70 4.71 12.28 4.26
CA GLY A 70 5.27 12.80 5.51
C GLY A 70 6.70 12.31 5.76
N HIS A 71 7.21 12.60 6.97
CA HIS A 71 8.51 12.10 7.44
C HIS A 71 8.31 11.04 8.53
N PRO A 72 8.90 9.84 8.41
CA PRO A 72 9.67 9.37 7.25
C PRO A 72 8.77 9.14 6.02
N ARG A 73 9.36 9.24 4.82
CA ARG A 73 8.70 8.92 3.55
C ARG A 73 8.48 7.41 3.45
N ALA A 74 7.26 6.94 3.19
CA ALA A 74 6.94 5.52 3.17
C ALA A 74 5.90 5.15 2.09
N SER A 75 5.96 3.92 1.59
CA SER A 75 4.84 3.27 0.92
C SER A 75 3.98 2.57 1.97
N VAL A 76 2.67 2.62 1.78
CA VAL A 76 1.72 2.03 2.71
C VAL A 76 0.85 1.03 1.96
N LEU A 77 0.81 -0.21 2.44
CA LEU A 77 -0.13 -1.22 1.99
C LEU A 77 -1.20 -1.38 3.07
N VAL A 78 -2.47 -1.36 2.68
CA VAL A 78 -3.58 -1.63 3.59
C VAL A 78 -4.33 -2.84 3.07
N VAL A 79 -4.53 -3.85 3.92
CA VAL A 79 -5.26 -5.09 3.61
C VAL A 79 -6.53 -5.15 4.43
N PHE A 80 -7.63 -5.54 3.79
CA PHE A 80 -8.95 -5.65 4.42
C PHE A 80 -9.53 -7.04 4.24
N ASP A 81 -10.51 -7.31 5.08
CA ASP A 81 -11.42 -8.43 5.03
C ASP A 81 -12.81 -7.83 5.14
N GLU A 82 -13.54 -7.77 4.03
CA GLU A 82 -14.80 -7.02 3.90
C GLU A 82 -14.64 -5.54 4.31
N GLU A 83 -15.30 -5.13 5.39
CA GLU A 83 -15.27 -3.77 5.93
C GLU A 83 -14.24 -3.59 7.07
N LEU A 84 -13.40 -4.59 7.33
CA LEU A 84 -12.42 -4.59 8.41
C LEU A 84 -10.99 -4.44 7.88
N VAL A 85 -10.33 -3.34 8.22
CA VAL A 85 -8.87 -3.19 8.02
C VAL A 85 -8.15 -4.17 8.95
N LYS A 86 -7.48 -5.16 8.38
CA LYS A 86 -6.75 -6.21 9.11
C LYS A 86 -5.28 -5.88 9.29
N HIS A 87 -4.68 -5.22 8.31
CA HIS A 87 -3.24 -4.99 8.28
C HIS A 87 -2.92 -3.65 7.61
N ILE A 88 -1.97 -2.91 8.20
CA ILE A 88 -1.37 -1.72 7.61
C ILE A 88 0.14 -1.91 7.66
N GLU A 89 0.76 -2.02 6.49
CA GLU A 89 2.19 -2.18 6.34
C GLU A 89 2.82 -0.86 5.91
N CYS A 90 3.96 -0.49 6.49
CA CYS A 90 4.69 0.72 6.12
C CYS A 90 6.13 0.38 5.75
N ARG A 91 6.49 0.56 4.48
CA ARG A 91 7.82 0.29 3.94
C ARG A 91 8.53 1.61 3.63
N LYS A 92 9.77 1.76 4.10
CA LYS A 92 10.70 2.81 3.67
C LYS A 92 11.56 2.30 2.52
N LYS A 93 12.51 3.13 2.09
CA LYS A 93 13.41 2.84 0.99
C LYS A 93 14.16 1.52 1.22
N ASP A 94 14.46 0.84 0.12
CA ASP A 94 15.16 -0.44 0.04
C ASP A 94 14.36 -1.59 0.67
N ASP A 95 13.03 -1.50 0.58
CA ASP A 95 12.05 -2.49 1.10
C ASP A 95 12.12 -2.74 2.62
N ALA A 96 12.71 -1.80 3.35
CA ALA A 96 12.86 -1.92 4.79
C ALA A 96 11.55 -1.55 5.50
N GLU A 97 11.20 -2.31 6.53
CA GLU A 97 10.09 -1.93 7.42
C GLU A 97 10.46 -0.68 8.21
N LEU A 98 9.46 0.18 8.42
CA LEU A 98 9.57 1.20 9.46
C LEU A 98 9.58 0.53 10.83
N SER A 99 10.36 1.08 11.76
CA SER A 99 10.22 0.71 13.17
C SER A 99 8.82 1.03 13.70
N ALA A 100 8.40 0.39 14.78
CA ALA A 100 7.08 0.63 15.38
C ALA A 100 6.85 2.12 15.69
N ASP A 101 7.85 2.82 16.21
CA ASP A 101 7.75 4.26 16.53
C ASP A 101 7.62 5.13 15.26
N GLU A 102 8.34 4.78 14.19
CA GLU A 102 8.24 5.47 12.90
C GLU A 102 6.87 5.21 12.22
N ALA A 103 6.37 3.98 12.32
CA ALA A 103 5.14 3.54 11.67
C ALA A 103 3.88 4.02 12.41
N ALA A 104 3.91 4.05 13.75
CA ALA A 104 2.76 4.39 14.60
C ALA A 104 1.97 5.64 14.15
N PRO A 105 2.60 6.81 13.87
CA PRO A 105 1.85 7.98 13.41
C PRO A 105 1.21 7.80 12.03
N ILE A 106 1.85 7.03 11.13
CA ILE A 106 1.33 6.73 9.79
C ILE A 106 0.14 5.79 9.90
N VAL A 107 0.29 4.69 10.64
CA VAL A 107 -0.77 3.70 10.90
C VAL A 107 -1.97 4.38 11.54
N ALA A 108 -1.77 5.21 12.57
CA ALA A 108 -2.86 5.96 13.21
C ALA A 108 -3.58 6.89 12.23
N HIS A 109 -2.85 7.59 11.36
CA HIS A 109 -3.45 8.46 10.34
C HIS A 109 -4.29 7.66 9.34
N VAL A 110 -3.75 6.55 8.82
CA VAL A 110 -4.41 5.70 7.84
C VAL A 110 -5.65 5.04 8.45
N ALA A 111 -5.52 4.46 9.65
CA ALA A 111 -6.63 3.90 10.40
C ALA A 111 -7.76 4.90 10.61
N GLN A 112 -7.43 6.14 11.02
CA GLN A 112 -8.43 7.19 11.19
C GLN A 112 -9.11 7.56 9.87
N ALA A 113 -8.37 7.60 8.76
CA ALA A 113 -8.92 7.89 7.44
C ALA A 113 -9.90 6.81 6.97
N PHE A 114 -9.56 5.53 7.15
CA PHE A 114 -10.44 4.41 6.84
C PHE A 114 -11.69 4.37 7.75
N ALA A 115 -11.51 4.64 9.04
CA ALA A 115 -12.64 4.76 9.97
C ALA A 115 -13.63 5.87 9.56
N LYS A 116 -13.13 7.01 9.07
CA LYS A 116 -13.97 8.08 8.52
C LYS A 116 -14.68 7.69 7.23
N ALA A 117 -14.11 6.75 6.46
CA ALA A 117 -14.73 6.20 5.26
C ALA A 117 -15.75 5.08 5.57
N GLY A 118 -15.96 4.72 6.85
CA GLY A 118 -16.94 3.72 7.28
C GLY A 118 -16.38 2.34 7.60
N TYR A 119 -15.06 2.15 7.50
CA TYR A 119 -14.42 0.86 7.77
C TYR A 119 -14.13 0.68 9.26
N SER A 120 -14.29 -0.54 9.74
CA SER A 120 -13.75 -0.94 11.04
C SER A 120 -12.24 -1.14 10.93
N VAL A 121 -11.50 -0.85 12.00
CA VAL A 121 -10.06 -1.10 12.05
C VAL A 121 -9.78 -2.07 13.18
N ALA A 122 -9.17 -3.21 12.85
CA ALA A 122 -8.77 -4.17 13.86
C ALA A 122 -7.77 -3.49 14.82
N PRO A 123 -7.85 -3.78 16.14
CA PRO A 123 -6.77 -3.37 17.03
C PRO A 123 -5.48 -3.94 16.47
N SER A 124 -4.49 -3.08 16.18
CA SER A 124 -3.24 -3.57 15.59
C SER A 124 -2.63 -4.56 16.58
N GLU A 125 -2.63 -5.84 16.23
CA GLU A 125 -1.80 -6.81 16.94
C GLU A 125 -0.39 -6.29 16.72
N THR A 126 0.20 -5.81 17.80
CA THR A 126 1.52 -5.20 17.80
C THR A 126 2.45 -6.25 17.23
N PHE A 127 3.01 -6.03 16.03
CA PHE A 127 3.99 -6.94 15.44
C PHE A 127 5.12 -7.10 16.46
N GLN A 128 5.17 -8.28 17.09
CA GLN A 128 6.24 -8.67 18.02
C GLN A 128 7.44 -9.18 17.25
#